data_AF-A0A315DRL3-F1
#
_entry.id   AF-A0A315DRL3-F1
#
_cell.length_a   1.000
_cell.length_b   1.000
_cell.length_c   1.000
_cell.angle_alpha   90.00
_cell.angle_beta   90.00
_cell.angle_gamma   90.00
#
_symmetry.space_group_name_H-M   'P 1'
#
loop_
_entity.id
_entity.type
_entity.pdbx_description
1 polymer ?
#
loop_
_entity_poly.entity_id
_entity_poly.type
_entity_poly.pdbx_seq_one_letter_code
_entity_poly.pdbx_strand_id
1 'polypeptide(L)'
;MVDRWLTFTVNEYAHYPQFALLAWLWARALDGERTRWPVLSVVLITTLLGALDETAQYLWTTQSYSHYLDFNDWLVNGLAAWAGVMLFYGFHEPAPSASLLSWRSRAAWVAAALVLALCTALATCGCVRLTPDPGVQIGPGGMDQKVLYLQRAEGWYGHWHPGPRHGRYWVIHPLPALALLGLGLVGVAAFARSASGSGGTERSPRPQASTLNSPLHSQGPSQ
;
A
#
# COMPACT_ATOMS: atom_id res chain seq x y z
N MET A 1 12.37 -6.21 -16.29
CA MET A 1 13.42 -5.20 -15.97
C MET A 1 13.53 -4.96 -14.47
N VAL A 2 12.42 -4.82 -13.72
CA VAL A 2 12.40 -4.71 -12.25
C VAL A 2 13.10 -5.92 -11.57
N ASP A 3 12.83 -7.14 -12.03
CA ASP A 3 13.45 -8.37 -11.49
C ASP A 3 14.98 -8.42 -11.55
N ARG A 4 15.60 -7.62 -12.43
CA ARG A 4 17.06 -7.62 -12.54
C ARG A 4 17.72 -6.79 -11.45
N TRP A 5 16.98 -5.86 -10.84
CA TRP A 5 17.54 -4.82 -9.99
C TRP A 5 17.01 -4.85 -8.55
N LEU A 6 15.83 -5.44 -8.34
CA LEU A 6 15.13 -5.45 -7.05
C LEU A 6 14.87 -6.85 -6.47
N THR A 7 14.89 -7.93 -7.28
CA THR A 7 14.71 -9.30 -6.79
C THR A 7 15.93 -10.19 -7.08
N PHE A 8 16.32 -11.00 -6.10
CA PHE A 8 17.67 -11.53 -5.95
C PHE A 8 17.66 -13.00 -5.47
N THR A 9 16.72 -13.41 -4.62
CA THR A 9 16.57 -14.81 -4.20
C THR A 9 15.33 -15.50 -4.78
N VAL A 10 15.32 -16.84 -4.77
CA VAL A 10 14.12 -17.65 -5.10
C VAL A 10 12.97 -17.35 -4.15
N ASN A 11 13.26 -17.03 -2.89
CA ASN A 11 12.24 -16.63 -1.93
C ASN A 11 11.53 -15.35 -2.37
N GLU A 12 12.25 -14.37 -2.88
CA GLU A 12 11.65 -13.13 -3.37
C GLU A 12 10.72 -13.36 -4.58
N TYR A 13 11.05 -14.32 -5.46
CA TYR A 13 10.13 -14.74 -6.54
C TYR A 13 8.85 -15.39 -6.02
N ALA A 14 8.89 -16.02 -4.84
CA ALA A 14 7.71 -16.61 -4.20
C ALA A 14 6.90 -15.56 -3.39
N HIS A 15 7.58 -14.56 -2.80
CA HIS A 15 6.92 -13.48 -2.06
C HIS A 15 5.97 -12.68 -2.95
N TYR A 16 6.36 -12.38 -4.18
CA TYR A 16 5.50 -11.61 -5.09
C TYR A 16 4.10 -12.24 -5.32
N PRO A 17 3.97 -13.49 -5.80
CA PRO A 17 2.65 -14.12 -5.96
C PRO A 17 1.95 -14.35 -4.62
N GLN A 18 2.69 -14.57 -3.52
CA GLN A 18 2.12 -14.72 -2.18
C GLN A 18 1.40 -13.45 -1.72
N PHE A 19 2.04 -12.28 -1.79
CA PHE A 19 1.42 -11.03 -1.38
C PHE A 19 0.35 -10.54 -2.36
N ALA A 20 0.48 -10.86 -3.65
CA ALA A 20 -0.59 -10.61 -4.62
C ALA A 20 -1.84 -11.46 -4.30
N LEU A 21 -1.67 -12.74 -3.98
CA LEU A 21 -2.76 -13.61 -3.57
C LEU A 21 -3.37 -13.14 -2.23
N LEU A 22 -2.55 -12.71 -1.28
CA LEU A 22 -3.02 -12.15 0.00
C LEU A 22 -3.88 -10.90 -0.22
N ALA A 23 -3.44 -9.95 -1.05
CA ALA A 23 -4.22 -8.77 -1.39
C ALA A 23 -5.53 -9.13 -2.10
N TRP A 24 -5.50 -10.11 -3.02
CA TRP A 24 -6.71 -10.61 -3.67
C TRP A 24 -7.70 -11.19 -2.66
N LEU A 25 -7.22 -12.00 -1.70
CA LEU A 25 -8.04 -12.57 -0.63
C LEU A 25 -8.64 -11.48 0.26
N TRP A 26 -7.85 -10.47 0.63
CA TRP A 26 -8.34 -9.31 1.39
C TRP A 26 -9.43 -8.54 0.64
N ALA A 27 -9.21 -8.27 -0.65
CA ALA A 27 -10.19 -7.59 -1.49
C ALA A 27 -11.49 -8.39 -1.57
N ARG A 28 -11.40 -9.71 -1.80
CA ARG A 28 -12.55 -10.61 -1.81
C ARG A 28 -13.29 -10.68 -0.46
N ALA A 29 -12.56 -10.69 0.65
CA ALA A 29 -13.15 -10.76 1.98
C ALA A 29 -13.86 -9.45 2.37
N LEU A 30 -13.30 -8.30 1.97
CA LEU A 30 -13.85 -6.99 2.33
C LEU A 30 -14.94 -6.51 1.38
N ASP A 31 -14.87 -6.92 0.12
CA ASP A 31 -15.72 -6.42 -0.97
C ASP A 31 -15.97 -7.48 -2.06
N GLY A 32 -16.45 -8.66 -1.67
CA GLY A 32 -16.76 -9.75 -2.61
C GLY A 32 -17.68 -9.36 -3.77
N GLU A 33 -18.61 -8.44 -3.53
CA GLU A 33 -19.55 -7.89 -4.53
C GLU A 33 -18.99 -6.69 -5.31
N ARG A 34 -17.75 -6.25 -5.03
CA ARG A 34 -17.06 -5.12 -5.68
C ARG A 34 -17.82 -3.78 -5.61
N THR A 35 -18.55 -3.53 -4.52
CA THR A 35 -19.38 -2.33 -4.35
C THR A 35 -18.74 -1.27 -3.44
N ARG A 36 -17.84 -1.66 -2.55
CA ARG A 36 -17.27 -0.81 -1.49
C ARG A 36 -15.92 -0.21 -1.87
N TRP A 37 -15.18 -0.85 -2.75
CA TRP A 37 -13.87 -0.40 -3.24
C TRP A 37 -12.81 -0.09 -2.17
N PRO A 38 -12.56 -0.97 -1.18
CA PRO A 38 -11.53 -0.78 -0.14
C PRO A 38 -10.07 -0.92 -0.63
N VAL A 39 -9.77 -0.58 -1.88
CA VAL A 39 -8.47 -0.72 -2.56
C VAL A 39 -7.30 -0.28 -1.67
N LEU A 40 -7.40 0.93 -1.13
CA LEU A 40 -6.33 1.54 -0.33
C LEU A 40 -6.09 0.80 0.99
N SER A 41 -7.15 0.33 1.64
CA SER A 41 -7.06 -0.46 2.86
C SER A 41 -6.41 -1.83 2.59
N VAL A 42 -6.79 -2.47 1.47
CA VAL A 42 -6.24 -3.77 1.07
C VAL A 42 -4.74 -3.65 0.80
N VAL A 43 -4.32 -2.65 0.02
CA VAL A 43 -2.90 -2.40 -0.26
C VAL A 43 -2.15 -2.11 1.03
N LEU A 44 -2.66 -1.19 1.85
CA LEU A 44 -1.99 -0.80 3.08
C LEU A 44 -1.82 -1.97 4.05
N ILE A 45 -2.87 -2.75 4.29
CA ILE A 45 -2.80 -3.93 5.17
C ILE A 45 -1.81 -4.96 4.62
N THR A 46 -1.87 -5.24 3.32
CA THR A 46 -0.98 -6.24 2.70
C THR A 46 0.49 -5.79 2.76
N THR A 47 0.77 -4.52 2.46
CA THR A 47 2.12 -3.95 2.57
C THR A 47 2.63 -3.99 4.01
N LEU A 48 1.79 -3.65 5.00
CA LEU A 48 2.17 -3.72 6.42
C LEU A 48 2.47 -5.17 6.84
N LEU A 49 1.68 -6.14 6.41
CA LEU A 49 1.95 -7.55 6.68
C LEU A 49 3.26 -8.01 6.02
N GLY A 50 3.56 -7.56 4.81
CA GLY A 50 4.84 -7.85 4.15
C GLY A 50 6.04 -7.19 4.83
N ALA A 51 5.87 -5.96 5.32
CA ALA A 51 6.90 -5.29 6.12
C ALA A 51 7.16 -6.01 7.45
N LEU A 52 6.09 -6.50 8.10
CA LEU A 52 6.19 -7.29 9.33
C LEU A 52 6.86 -8.64 9.08
N ASP A 53 6.53 -9.32 7.98
CA ASP A 53 7.14 -10.59 7.57
C ASP A 53 8.65 -10.43 7.35
N GLU A 54 9.07 -9.42 6.58
CA GLU A 54 10.48 -9.13 6.35
C GLU A 54 11.21 -8.70 7.64
N THR A 55 10.53 -7.93 8.52
CA THR A 55 11.09 -7.58 9.83
C THR A 55 11.28 -8.83 10.69
N ALA A 56 10.29 -9.71 10.75
CA ALA A 56 10.39 -10.96 11.48
C ALA A 56 11.48 -11.86 10.91
N GLN A 57 11.59 -11.92 9.59
CA GLN A 57 12.63 -12.65 8.88
C GLN A 57 14.02 -12.09 9.20
N TYR A 58 14.21 -10.76 9.23
CA TYR A 58 15.46 -10.11 9.62
C TYR A 58 15.84 -10.39 11.09
N LEU A 59 14.87 -10.38 12.01
CA LEU A 59 15.11 -10.56 13.44
C LEU A 59 15.36 -12.03 13.82
N TRP A 60 14.64 -12.97 13.23
CA TRP A 60 14.59 -14.36 13.72
C TRP A 60 15.04 -15.41 12.71
N THR A 61 14.74 -15.24 11.42
CA THR A 61 14.94 -16.33 10.43
C THR A 61 16.27 -16.24 9.69
N THR A 62 16.68 -15.04 9.28
CA THR A 62 17.87 -14.79 8.45
C THR A 62 19.09 -14.36 9.28
N GLN A 63 19.14 -14.88 10.51
CA GLN A 63 20.14 -14.53 11.51
C GLN A 63 21.60 -14.76 11.06
N SER A 64 21.85 -15.71 10.15
CA SER A 64 23.20 -16.05 9.70
C SER A 64 23.59 -15.47 8.33
N TYR A 65 22.65 -14.96 7.54
CA TYR A 65 22.92 -14.58 6.14
C TYR A 65 22.29 -13.27 5.67
N SER A 66 21.33 -12.70 6.39
CA SER A 66 20.89 -11.33 6.12
C SER A 66 21.80 -10.35 6.86
N HIS A 67 22.19 -9.27 6.18
CA HIS A 67 23.00 -8.22 6.77
C HIS A 67 22.23 -6.92 6.98
N TYR A 68 20.98 -6.84 6.52
CA TYR A 68 20.16 -5.64 6.60
C TYR A 68 18.67 -6.02 6.47
N LEU A 69 17.79 -5.17 6.99
CA LEU A 69 16.35 -5.28 6.79
C LEU A 69 16.01 -4.90 5.35
N ASP A 70 15.43 -5.79 4.55
CA ASP A 70 15.30 -5.53 3.12
C ASP A 70 14.10 -4.64 2.78
N PHE A 71 14.34 -3.34 2.62
CA PHE A 71 13.32 -2.39 2.18
C PHE A 71 12.95 -2.54 0.70
N ASN A 72 13.73 -3.27 -0.11
CA ASN A 72 13.30 -3.63 -1.46
C ASN A 72 12.07 -4.55 -1.37
N ASP A 73 12.08 -5.52 -0.44
CA ASP A 73 10.97 -6.44 -0.24
C ASP A 73 9.70 -5.71 0.20
N TRP A 74 9.82 -4.64 0.99
CA TRP A 74 8.66 -3.82 1.36
C TRP A 74 8.00 -3.18 0.13
N LEU A 75 8.82 -2.68 -0.81
CA LEU A 75 8.35 -2.12 -2.07
C LEU A 75 7.74 -3.19 -2.97
N VAL A 76 8.43 -4.32 -3.13
CA VAL A 76 7.97 -5.45 -3.95
C VAL A 76 6.65 -5.99 -3.43
N ASN A 77 6.52 -6.16 -2.10
CA ASN A 77 5.27 -6.58 -1.45
C ASN A 77 4.15 -5.56 -1.64
N GLY A 78 4.47 -4.26 -1.63
CA GLY A 78 3.51 -3.22 -2.00
C GLY A 78 3.05 -3.29 -3.46
N LEU A 79 3.97 -3.52 -4.40
CA LEU A 79 3.65 -3.72 -5.82
C LEU A 79 2.85 -5.02 -6.06
N ALA A 80 3.17 -6.08 -5.33
CA ALA A 80 2.42 -7.32 -5.33
C ALA A 80 0.99 -7.09 -4.82
N ALA A 81 0.83 -6.32 -3.75
CA ALA A 81 -0.50 -5.96 -3.24
C ALA A 81 -1.32 -5.21 -4.29
N TRP A 82 -0.70 -4.28 -5.03
CA TRP A 82 -1.33 -3.62 -6.19
C TRP A 82 -1.77 -4.62 -7.25
N ALA A 83 -0.90 -5.55 -7.65
CA ALA A 83 -1.23 -6.57 -8.62
C ALA A 83 -2.41 -7.43 -8.15
N GLY A 84 -2.44 -7.84 -6.88
CA GLY A 84 -3.56 -8.59 -6.28
C GLY A 84 -4.89 -7.84 -6.34
N VAL A 85 -4.88 -6.55 -6.01
CA VAL A 85 -6.06 -5.68 -6.14
C VAL A 85 -6.49 -5.56 -7.60
N MET A 86 -5.56 -5.33 -8.53
CA MET A 86 -5.85 -5.26 -9.97
C MET A 86 -6.43 -6.57 -10.50
N LEU A 87 -5.93 -7.72 -10.05
CA LEU A 87 -6.50 -9.02 -10.39
C LEU A 87 -7.93 -9.19 -9.86
N PHE A 88 -8.21 -8.67 -8.66
CA PHE A 88 -9.55 -8.78 -8.07
C PHE A 88 -10.57 -7.84 -8.73
N TYR A 89 -10.26 -6.56 -8.91
CA TYR A 89 -11.20 -5.58 -9.46
C TYR A 89 -11.18 -5.52 -11.00
N GLY A 90 -10.05 -5.86 -11.64
CA GLY A 90 -9.88 -5.74 -13.08
C GLY A 90 -10.17 -4.32 -13.57
N PHE A 91 -11.05 -4.21 -14.56
CA PHE A 91 -11.54 -2.94 -15.12
C PHE A 91 -12.88 -2.48 -14.54
N HIS A 92 -13.32 -3.00 -13.38
CA HIS A 92 -14.55 -2.51 -12.76
C HIS A 92 -14.35 -1.05 -12.35
N GLU A 93 -15.41 -0.26 -12.41
CA GLU A 93 -15.40 1.10 -11.88
C GLU A 93 -15.98 1.11 -10.46
N PRO A 94 -15.54 2.03 -9.59
CA PRO A 94 -16.18 2.21 -8.29
C PRO A 94 -17.63 2.62 -8.47
N ALA A 95 -18.53 2.02 -7.67
CA ALA A 95 -19.92 2.47 -7.64
C ALA A 95 -19.98 3.95 -7.23
N PRO A 96 -20.92 4.76 -7.77
CA PRO A 96 -21.05 6.18 -7.41
C PRO A 96 -21.26 6.42 -5.90
N SER A 97 -21.82 5.44 -5.20
CA SER A 97 -22.07 5.46 -3.76
C SER A 97 -20.92 4.92 -2.91
N ALA A 98 -19.82 4.44 -3.53
CA ALA A 98 -18.68 3.90 -2.81
C ALA A 98 -17.98 5.01 -2.02
N SER A 99 -18.16 5.02 -0.69
CA SER A 99 -17.41 5.90 0.18
C SER A 99 -15.95 5.44 0.26
N LEU A 100 -15.08 6.14 -0.45
CA LEU A 100 -13.64 5.92 -0.44
C LEU A 100 -13.01 5.99 0.96
N LEU A 101 -13.67 6.68 1.90
CA LEU A 101 -13.29 6.85 3.29
C LEU A 101 -14.31 6.20 4.24
N SER A 102 -14.59 4.93 4.01
CA SER A 102 -15.22 4.08 5.02
C SER A 102 -14.47 4.21 6.36
N TRP A 103 -15.17 3.97 7.48
CA TRP A 103 -14.54 4.01 8.80
C TRP A 103 -13.34 3.05 8.90
N ARG A 104 -13.39 1.92 8.18
CA ARG A 104 -12.30 0.93 8.09
C ARG A 104 -11.08 1.52 7.40
N SER A 105 -11.29 2.25 6.30
CA SER A 105 -10.21 2.97 5.61
C SER A 105 -9.59 4.02 6.53
N ARG A 106 -10.40 4.75 7.30
CA ARG A 106 -9.89 5.69 8.31
C ARG A 106 -9.08 4.99 9.40
N ALA A 107 -9.56 3.86 9.92
CA ALA A 107 -8.84 3.09 10.92
C ALA A 107 -7.49 2.58 10.40
N ALA A 108 -7.45 2.09 9.15
CA ALA A 108 -6.21 1.64 8.51
C ALA A 108 -5.21 2.79 8.36
N TRP A 109 -5.67 3.97 7.92
CA TRP A 109 -4.83 5.18 7.84
C TRP A 109 -4.30 5.63 9.19
N VAL A 110 -5.15 5.64 10.23
CA VAL A 110 -4.73 5.95 11.60
C VAL A 110 -3.69 4.93 12.07
N ALA A 111 -3.92 3.64 11.84
CA ALA A 111 -2.96 2.61 12.20
C ALA A 111 -1.60 2.82 11.50
N ALA A 112 -1.60 3.10 10.19
CA ALA A 112 -0.36 3.40 9.47
C ALA A 112 0.33 4.67 9.97
N ALA A 113 -0.43 5.71 10.29
CA ALA A 113 0.11 6.94 10.87
C ALA A 113 0.74 6.69 12.26
N LEU A 114 0.09 5.86 13.10
CA LEU A 114 0.62 5.47 14.41
C LEU A 114 1.88 4.63 14.29
N VAL A 115 1.93 3.68 13.34
CA VAL A 115 3.15 2.90 13.05
C VAL A 115 4.29 3.82 12.62
N LEU A 116 4.02 4.74 11.69
CA LEU A 116 5.04 5.71 11.23
C LEU A 116 5.53 6.62 12.37
N ALA A 117 4.61 7.11 13.20
CA ALA A 117 4.94 7.92 14.36
C ALA A 117 5.80 7.14 15.36
N LEU A 118 5.46 5.87 15.63
CA LEU A 118 6.24 5.00 16.49
C LEU A 118 7.65 4.75 15.92
N CYS A 119 7.76 4.41 14.63
CA CYS A 119 9.06 4.23 13.98
C CYS A 119 9.92 5.49 14.07
N THR A 120 9.30 6.67 13.87
CA THR A 120 9.98 7.96 13.98
C THR A 120 10.45 8.20 15.40
N ALA A 121 9.59 7.98 16.40
CA ALA A 121 9.93 8.15 17.81
C ALA A 121 11.09 7.23 18.21
N LEU A 122 11.04 5.95 17.84
CA LEU A 122 12.09 4.96 18.10
C LEU A 122 13.42 5.37 17.45
N ALA A 123 13.39 5.90 16.22
CA ALA A 123 14.59 6.40 15.55
C ALA A 123 15.15 7.65 16.25
N THR A 124 14.30 8.61 16.62
CA THR A 124 14.73 9.84 17.30
C THR A 124 15.27 9.60 18.71
N CYS A 125 14.75 8.59 19.42
CA CYS A 125 15.25 8.18 20.73
C CYS A 125 16.50 7.31 20.66
N GLY A 126 16.99 6.98 19.46
CA GLY A 126 18.15 6.10 19.26
C GLY A 126 17.87 4.62 19.54
N CYS A 127 16.61 4.22 19.76
CA CYS A 127 16.20 2.82 19.89
C CYS A 127 16.29 2.08 18.55
N VAL A 128 16.21 2.81 17.43
CA VAL A 128 16.48 2.29 16.09
C VAL A 128 17.58 3.12 15.45
N ARG A 129 18.65 2.47 14.99
CA ARG A 129 19.75 3.09 14.25
C ARG A 129 19.86 2.44 12.88
N LEU A 130 20.27 3.22 11.88
CA LEU A 130 20.51 2.68 10.55
C LEU A 130 21.72 1.75 10.58
N THR A 131 22.87 2.28 10.97
CA THR A 131 24.18 1.63 10.89
C THR A 131 24.81 1.52 12.28
N PRO A 132 25.56 0.43 12.58
CA PRO A 132 26.45 0.39 13.73
C PRO A 132 27.57 1.43 13.65
N ASP A 133 28.22 1.70 14.78
CA ASP A 133 29.43 2.51 14.79
C ASP A 133 30.56 1.76 14.03
N PRO A 134 31.54 2.46 13.42
CA PRO A 134 32.57 1.82 12.62
C PRO A 134 33.34 0.73 13.38
N GLY A 135 33.51 -0.43 12.74
CA GLY A 135 34.18 -1.59 13.35
C GLY A 135 33.33 -2.41 14.32
N VAL A 136 32.08 -2.00 14.60
CA VAL A 136 31.14 -2.80 15.38
C VAL A 136 30.35 -3.73 14.46
N GLN A 137 30.43 -5.03 14.73
CA GLN A 137 29.62 -6.03 14.06
C GLN A 137 28.42 -6.40 14.93
N ILE A 138 27.21 -6.17 14.43
CA ILE A 138 25.99 -6.54 15.14
C ILE A 138 25.71 -8.03 14.91
N GLY A 139 25.42 -8.73 16.00
CA GLY A 139 25.12 -10.15 15.96
C GLY A 139 23.79 -10.47 15.25
N PRO A 140 23.46 -11.78 15.17
CA PRO A 140 22.14 -12.27 14.79
C PRO A 140 20.98 -11.47 15.40
N GLY A 141 19.98 -11.17 14.58
CA GLY A 141 18.79 -10.44 15.01
C GLY A 141 18.93 -8.92 15.04
N GLY A 142 20.10 -8.38 14.66
CA GLY A 142 20.25 -6.93 14.42
C GLY A 142 20.12 -6.08 15.68
N MET A 143 20.19 -6.66 16.87
CA MET A 143 20.10 -5.94 18.14
C MET A 143 21.44 -5.93 18.86
N ASP A 144 21.82 -4.76 19.39
CA ASP A 144 22.86 -4.65 20.41
C ASP A 144 22.31 -3.82 21.58
N GLN A 145 22.37 -4.41 22.78
CA GLN A 145 21.71 -3.91 23.98
C GLN A 145 20.21 -3.65 23.79
N LYS A 146 19.82 -2.38 23.63
CA LYS A 146 18.44 -1.90 23.45
C LYS A 146 18.25 -1.15 22.13
N VAL A 147 19.23 -1.26 21.22
CA VAL A 147 19.24 -0.59 19.93
C VAL A 147 19.03 -1.64 18.84
N LEU A 148 18.00 -1.44 18.03
CA LEU A 148 17.78 -2.18 16.80
C LEU A 148 18.53 -1.49 15.67
N TYR A 149 19.44 -2.21 15.02
CA TYR A 149 20.16 -1.78 13.85
C TYR A 149 19.50 -2.32 12.58
N LEU A 150 19.23 -1.44 11.62
CA LEU A 150 18.62 -1.82 10.34
C LEU A 150 19.62 -2.45 9.37
N GLN A 151 20.92 -2.25 9.55
CA GLN A 151 21.98 -3.05 8.94
C GLN A 151 22.98 -3.52 10.00
N ARG A 152 23.49 -4.74 9.89
CA ARG A 152 24.39 -5.38 10.86
C ARG A 152 25.87 -5.01 10.64
N ALA A 153 26.17 -4.45 9.48
CA ALA A 153 27.45 -3.91 9.10
C ALA A 153 27.22 -2.64 8.27
N GLU A 154 28.24 -1.80 8.14
CA GLU A 154 28.18 -0.62 7.28
C GLU A 154 28.19 -0.97 5.79
N GLY A 155 27.79 -0.01 4.96
CA GLY A 155 27.90 -0.11 3.50
C GLY A 155 26.84 -0.96 2.79
N TRP A 156 25.75 -1.36 3.45
CA TRP A 156 24.67 -2.09 2.78
C TRP A 156 23.72 -1.16 2.03
N TYR A 157 23.00 -0.30 2.75
CA TYR A 157 22.03 0.62 2.15
C TYR A 157 22.69 1.62 1.19
N GLY A 158 22.02 1.88 0.07
CA GLY A 158 22.46 2.85 -0.94
C GLY A 158 23.68 2.40 -1.74
N HIS A 159 23.91 1.09 -1.86
CA HIS A 159 25.04 0.52 -2.60
C HIS A 159 24.61 -0.66 -3.48
N TRP A 160 25.43 -0.91 -4.51
CA TRP A 160 25.27 -2.06 -5.41
C TRP A 160 26.04 -3.27 -4.88
N HIS A 161 25.34 -4.34 -4.56
CA HIS A 161 25.90 -5.58 -4.00
C HIS A 161 25.89 -6.72 -5.01
N PRO A 162 26.83 -7.68 -4.92
CA PRO A 162 26.86 -8.84 -5.79
C PRO A 162 25.69 -9.80 -5.51
N GLY A 163 25.01 -10.22 -6.59
CA GLY A 163 23.96 -11.23 -6.64
C GLY A 163 24.48 -12.68 -6.58
N PRO A 164 23.79 -13.64 -5.94
CA PRO A 164 24.16 -15.06 -5.95
C PRO A 164 23.89 -15.68 -7.32
N ARG A 165 23.05 -15.04 -8.15
CA ARG A 165 22.68 -15.57 -9.47
C ARG A 165 22.86 -14.59 -10.63
N HIS A 166 22.61 -13.28 -10.47
CA HIS A 166 22.46 -12.38 -11.63
C HIS A 166 23.11 -10.98 -11.51
N GLY A 167 24.42 -10.92 -11.26
CA GLY A 167 25.16 -9.66 -11.39
C GLY A 167 25.12 -8.83 -10.12
N ARG A 168 24.58 -7.61 -10.16
CA ARG A 168 24.51 -6.70 -9.01
C ARG A 168 23.09 -6.22 -8.78
N TYR A 169 22.72 -6.04 -7.51
CA TYR A 169 21.42 -5.51 -7.10
C TYR A 169 21.61 -4.29 -6.19
N TRP A 170 20.63 -3.38 -6.20
CA TRP A 170 20.71 -2.14 -5.42
C TRP A 170 19.92 -2.30 -4.14
N VAL A 171 20.55 -2.07 -2.99
CA VAL A 171 19.86 -2.10 -1.70
C VAL A 171 19.34 -0.69 -1.42
N ILE A 172 18.02 -0.50 -1.49
CA ILE A 172 17.42 0.82 -1.30
C ILE A 172 17.57 1.29 0.13
N HIS A 173 17.89 2.57 0.33
CA HIS A 173 17.87 3.16 1.66
C HIS A 173 16.43 3.22 2.21
N PRO A 174 16.21 3.08 3.54
CA PRO A 174 14.86 3.06 4.12
C PRO A 174 14.00 4.28 3.77
N LEU A 175 14.58 5.48 3.86
CA LEU A 175 13.88 6.74 3.56
C LEU A 175 13.29 6.80 2.14
N PRO A 176 14.07 6.60 1.05
CA PRO A 176 13.50 6.60 -0.30
C PRO A 176 12.49 5.46 -0.51
N ALA A 177 12.65 4.29 0.11
CA ALA A 177 11.64 3.22 0.02
C ALA A 177 10.30 3.64 0.63
N LEU A 178 10.33 4.17 1.85
CA LEU A 178 9.14 4.68 2.53
C LEU A 178 8.49 5.83 1.75
N ALA A 179 9.30 6.72 1.15
CA ALA A 179 8.80 7.80 0.31
C ALA A 179 8.08 7.26 -0.94
N LEU A 180 8.65 6.26 -1.62
CA LEU A 180 8.02 5.63 -2.79
C LEU A 180 6.70 4.92 -2.43
N LEU A 181 6.67 4.18 -1.31
CA LEU A 181 5.43 3.57 -0.80
C LEU A 181 4.38 4.64 -0.50
N GLY A 182 4.77 5.71 0.20
CA GLY A 182 3.89 6.83 0.52
C GLY A 182 3.33 7.52 -0.71
N LEU A 183 4.18 7.79 -1.71
CA LEU A 183 3.77 8.38 -2.99
C LEU A 183 2.77 7.48 -3.74
N GLY A 184 2.99 6.16 -3.74
CA GLY A 184 2.04 5.20 -4.33
C GLY A 184 0.66 5.27 -3.66
N LEU A 185 0.62 5.30 -2.32
CA LEU A 185 -0.64 5.42 -1.57
C LEU A 185 -1.34 6.76 -1.81
N VAL A 186 -0.59 7.86 -1.83
CA VAL A 186 -1.13 9.21 -2.10
C VAL A 186 -1.67 9.31 -3.52
N GLY A 187 -0.95 8.78 -4.52
CA GLY A 187 -1.37 8.79 -5.92
C GLY A 187 -2.73 8.10 -6.11
N VAL A 188 -2.97 7.00 -5.42
CA VAL A 188 -4.26 6.30 -5.46
C VAL A 188 -5.34 7.06 -4.71
N ALA A 189 -5.03 7.58 -3.53
CA ALA A 189 -6.00 8.40 -2.80
C ALA A 189 -6.45 9.61 -3.64
N ALA A 190 -5.53 10.23 -4.40
CA ALA A 190 -5.83 11.30 -5.34
C ALA A 190 -6.66 10.83 -6.53
N PHE A 191 -6.28 9.72 -7.18
CA PHE A 191 -7.04 9.12 -8.28
C PHE A 191 -8.47 8.80 -7.87
N ALA A 192 -8.64 8.14 -6.72
CA ALA A 192 -9.95 7.77 -6.20
C ALA A 192 -10.82 9.02 -5.97
N ARG A 193 -10.28 10.08 -5.35
CA ARG A 193 -11.01 11.35 -5.17
C ARG A 193 -11.43 11.98 -6.50
N SER A 194 -10.57 11.94 -7.53
CA SER A 194 -10.89 12.45 -8.86
C SER A 194 -12.05 11.69 -9.50
N ALA A 195 -12.08 10.36 -9.36
CA ALA A 195 -13.14 9.52 -9.91
C ALA A 195 -14.51 9.79 -9.25
N SER A 196 -14.54 10.13 -7.97
CA SER A 196 -15.79 10.50 -7.28
C SER A 196 -16.32 11.88 -7.67
N GLY A 197 -15.46 12.81 -8.08
CA GLY A 197 -15.85 14.19 -8.41
C GLY A 197 -16.53 14.36 -9.77
N SER A 198 -16.26 13.46 -10.73
CA SER A 198 -16.76 13.57 -12.11
C SER A 198 -18.23 13.18 -12.30
N GLY A 199 -18.85 12.52 -11.32
CA GLY A 199 -20.26 12.08 -11.40
C GLY A 199 -21.30 13.14 -10.99
N GLY A 200 -20.85 14.26 -10.40
CA GLY A 200 -21.72 15.24 -9.74
C GLY A 200 -22.15 16.43 -10.59
N THR A 201 -21.74 16.53 -11.85
CA THR A 201 -22.32 17.53 -12.75
C THR A 201 -23.68 17.00 -13.22
N GLU A 202 -24.65 17.07 -12.31
CA GLU A 202 -26.06 17.06 -12.65
C GLU A 202 -26.23 17.97 -13.87
N ARG A 203 -26.51 17.33 -15.01
CA ARG A 203 -27.26 17.99 -16.07
C ARG A 203 -28.46 18.58 -15.35
N SER A 204 -28.45 19.90 -15.16
CA SER A 204 -29.63 20.65 -14.72
C SER A 204 -30.83 20.01 -15.41
N PRO A 205 -31.84 19.55 -14.65
CA PRO A 205 -32.99 18.88 -15.23
C PRO A 205 -33.45 19.77 -16.37
N ARG A 206 -33.36 19.24 -17.60
CA ARG A 206 -33.80 19.94 -18.80
C ARG A 206 -35.18 20.48 -18.43
N PRO A 207 -35.41 21.81 -18.44
CA PRO A 207 -36.68 22.35 -17.99
C PRO A 207 -37.75 21.58 -18.72
N GLN A 208 -38.57 20.84 -17.97
CA GLN A 208 -39.69 20.12 -18.55
C GLN A 208 -40.53 21.23 -19.20
N ALA A 209 -40.49 21.27 -20.53
CA ALA A 209 -41.34 22.17 -21.29
C ALA A 209 -42.76 21.89 -20.79
N SER A 210 -43.33 22.84 -20.07
CA SER A 210 -44.69 22.76 -19.58
C SER A 210 -45.57 22.67 -20.81
N THR A 211 -46.00 21.45 -21.15
CA THR A 211 -47.14 21.25 -22.03
C THR A 211 -48.37 21.70 -21.25
N LEU A 212 -48.60 23.01 -21.29
CA LEU A 212 -49.87 23.67 -21.05
C LEU A 212 -50.88 23.04 -22.00
N ASN A 213 -51.59 22.00 -21.55
CA ASN A 213 -52.84 21.57 -22.15
C ASN A 213 -53.91 21.69 -21.08
N SER A 214 -54.49 22.89 -20.98
CA SER A 214 -55.72 23.16 -20.26
C SER A 214 -56.89 22.48 -20.98
N PRO A 215 -57.66 21.57 -20.35
CA PRO A 215 -58.98 21.24 -20.84
C PRO A 215 -59.95 22.32 -20.35
N LEU A 216 -60.37 23.19 -21.28
CA LEU A 216 -61.64 23.90 -21.18
C LEU A 216 -62.76 22.86 -21.17
N HIS A 217 -63.35 22.57 -20.00
CA HIS A 217 -64.67 21.94 -19.97
C HIS A 217 -65.67 22.79 -19.18
N SER A 218 -66.40 23.55 -20.00
CA SER A 218 -67.77 24.04 -19.88
C SER A 218 -68.54 23.63 -18.62
N GLN A 219 -68.90 24.65 -17.81
CA GLN A 219 -70.10 24.62 -16.99
C GLN A 219 -71.34 24.53 -17.91
N GLY A 220 -72.21 23.56 -17.67
CA GLY A 220 -73.56 23.53 -18.20
C GLY A 220 -74.58 23.82 -17.08
N PRO A 221 -75.59 24.68 -17.30
CA PRO A 221 -76.69 24.88 -16.36
C PRO A 221 -77.87 23.92 -16.69
N SER A 222 -78.86 23.89 -15.76
CA SER A 222 -80.21 23.31 -15.86
C SER A 222 -80.30 21.79 -15.59
N GLN A 223 -81.22 21.26 -14.77
CA GLN A 223 -82.52 21.74 -14.26
C GLN A 223 -82.72 21.34 -12.80
#